data_AF-A0A657B5I3-F1
#
_entry.id   AF-A0A657B5I3-F1
#
_cell.length_a   1.000
_cell.length_b   1.000
_cell.length_c   1.000
_cell.angle_alpha   90.00
_cell.angle_beta   90.00
_cell.angle_gamma   90.00
#
_symmetry.space_group_name_H-M   'P 1'
#
loop_
_entity.id
_entity.type
_entity.pdbx_description
1 polymer ?
#
loop_
_entity_poly.entity_id
_entity_poly.type
_entity_poly.pdbx_seq_one_letter_code
_entity_poly.pdbx_strand_id
1 'polypeptide(L)'
;MINSTIKLPWLLTLGICLSLPILSSAKEGSYKECYKIAKQIEEINTKRKRGGSGKQMDKWRKKRHQLSNKSYAIKCRKHGIIL
;
A
#
# COMPACT_ATOMS: atom_id res chain seq x y z
N MET A 1 25.66 -68.67 0.28
CA MET A 1 25.97 -67.52 -0.59
C MET A 1 24.80 -66.55 -0.47
N ILE A 2 24.96 -65.50 0.32
CA ILE A 2 23.89 -64.55 0.68
C ILE A 2 24.05 -63.37 -0.28
N ASN A 3 23.22 -63.31 -1.31
CA ASN A 3 23.23 -62.19 -2.26
C ASN A 3 22.48 -61.01 -1.63
N SER A 4 23.23 -60.10 -1.02
CA SER A 4 22.74 -58.82 -0.51
C SER A 4 22.45 -57.87 -1.67
N THR A 5 21.20 -57.81 -2.13
CA THR A 5 20.74 -56.72 -3.00
C THR A 5 20.15 -55.60 -2.15
N ILE A 6 21.01 -54.67 -1.73
CA ILE A 6 20.61 -53.40 -1.12
C ILE A 6 20.07 -52.52 -2.26
N LYS A 7 18.74 -52.47 -2.41
CA LYS A 7 18.06 -51.47 -3.25
C LYS A 7 17.62 -50.29 -2.37
N LEU A 8 18.54 -49.36 -2.16
CA LEU A 8 18.20 -47.97 -1.86
C LEU A 8 18.63 -47.18 -3.10
N PRO A 9 17.69 -46.49 -3.73
CA PRO A 9 17.66 -45.08 -3.40
C PRO A 9 16.22 -44.58 -3.29
N TRP A 10 15.82 -44.26 -2.05
CA TRP A 10 14.89 -43.17 -1.80
C TRP A 10 15.53 -41.87 -2.29
N LEU A 11 15.51 -41.71 -3.61
CA LEU A 11 15.80 -40.46 -4.30
C LEU A 11 14.76 -39.44 -3.84
N LEU A 12 15.22 -38.54 -2.98
CA LEU A 12 14.97 -37.11 -3.09
C LEU A 12 13.54 -36.79 -3.56
N THR A 13 12.58 -36.85 -2.62
CA THR A 13 11.40 -35.99 -2.70
C THR A 13 11.85 -34.55 -2.59
N LEU A 14 12.28 -34.05 -3.75
CA LEU A 14 12.70 -32.71 -4.05
C LEU A 14 11.63 -31.76 -3.51
N GLY A 15 11.97 -31.09 -2.41
CA GLY A 15 11.18 -30.01 -1.83
C GLY A 15 11.10 -28.87 -2.83
N ILE A 16 10.11 -28.91 -3.72
CA ILE A 16 9.67 -27.73 -4.45
C ILE A 16 8.63 -27.06 -3.55
N CYS A 17 9.14 -26.39 -2.52
CA CYS A 17 8.41 -25.36 -1.81
C CYS A 17 8.15 -24.26 -2.85
N LEU A 18 6.97 -24.32 -3.45
CA LEU A 18 6.46 -23.36 -4.43
C LEU A 18 6.35 -22.00 -3.74
N SER A 19 7.46 -21.26 -3.72
CA SER A 19 7.53 -19.88 -3.24
C SER A 19 6.85 -19.00 -4.27
N LEU A 20 5.52 -19.00 -4.26
CA LEU A 20 4.73 -17.99 -4.94
C LEU A 20 5.17 -16.63 -4.39
N PRO A 21 5.72 -15.73 -5.22
CA PRO A 21 5.92 -14.37 -4.79
C PRO A 21 4.54 -13.83 -4.48
N ILE A 22 4.30 -13.49 -3.21
CA ILE A 22 3.11 -12.76 -2.80
C ILE A 22 3.24 -11.40 -3.48
N LEU A 23 2.69 -11.31 -4.69
CA LEU A 23 2.53 -10.07 -5.43
C LEU A 23 1.59 -9.23 -4.57
N SER A 24 2.18 -8.41 -3.69
CA SER A 24 1.47 -7.40 -2.91
C SER A 24 0.85 -6.42 -3.90
N SER A 25 -0.35 -6.77 -4.36
CA SER A 25 -1.18 -5.88 -5.15
C SER A 25 -1.55 -4.72 -4.25
N ALA A 26 -0.81 -3.62 -4.38
CA ALA A 26 -1.15 -2.35 -3.78
C ALA A 26 -2.63 -2.08 -4.10
N LYS A 27 -3.49 -2.17 -3.07
CA LYS A 27 -4.94 -2.03 -3.21
C LYS A 27 -5.23 -0.69 -3.88
N GLU A 28 -5.77 -0.76 -5.09
CA GLU A 28 -6.25 0.44 -5.78
C GLU A 28 -7.46 0.97 -5.00
N GLY A 29 -7.38 2.23 -4.58
CA GLY A 29 -8.46 2.88 -3.87
C GLY A 29 -9.65 3.04 -4.78
N SER A 30 -10.86 2.88 -4.25
CA SER A 30 -12.08 3.20 -4.98
C SER A 30 -12.12 4.70 -5.30
N TYR A 31 -12.74 5.09 -6.42
CA TYR A 31 -13.01 6.49 -6.75
C TYR A 31 -13.62 7.26 -5.56
N LYS A 32 -14.56 6.63 -4.83
CA LYS A 32 -15.23 7.22 -3.67
C LYS A 32 -14.25 7.55 -2.54
N GLU A 33 -13.27 6.68 -2.30
CA GLU A 33 -12.24 6.92 -1.29
C GLU A 33 -11.30 8.06 -1.70
N CYS A 34 -10.87 8.06 -2.96
CA CYS A 34 -10.02 9.12 -3.50
C CYS A 34 -10.71 10.48 -3.48
N TYR A 35 -11.99 10.54 -3.85
CA TYR A 35 -12.80 11.75 -3.75
C TYR A 35 -12.90 12.26 -2.31
N LYS A 36 -13.09 11.36 -1.33
CA LYS A 36 -13.13 11.73 0.08
C LYS A 36 -11.80 12.34 0.55
N ILE A 37 -10.68 11.77 0.14
CA ILE A 37 -9.35 12.30 0.45
C ILE A 37 -9.14 13.68 -0.19
N ALA A 38 -9.53 13.84 -1.46
CA ALA A 38 -9.46 15.12 -2.16
C ALA A 38 -10.23 16.21 -1.45
N LYS A 39 -11.48 15.94 -1.09
CA LYS A 39 -12.32 16.88 -0.35
C LYS A 39 -11.69 17.29 0.98
N GLN A 40 -11.10 16.34 1.72
CA GLN A 40 -10.40 16.65 2.97
C GLN A 40 -9.16 17.53 2.77
N ILE A 41 -8.40 17.30 1.70
CA ILE A 41 -7.25 18.14 1.33
C ILE A 41 -7.72 19.56 0.97
N GLU A 42 -8.80 19.68 0.21
CA GLU A 42 -9.39 20.96 -0.17
C GLU A 42 -9.89 21.76 1.04
N GLU A 43 -10.58 21.10 1.98
CA GLU A 43 -11.01 21.72 3.24
C GLU A 43 -9.82 22.24 4.05
N ILE A 44 -8.73 21.48 4.11
CA ILE A 44 -7.51 21.91 4.79
C ILE A 44 -6.85 23.08 4.06
N ASN A 45 -6.78 23.04 2.73
CA ASN A 45 -6.24 24.13 1.92
C ASN A 45 -7.06 25.42 2.14
N THR A 46 -8.38 25.30 2.20
CA THR A 46 -9.29 26.42 2.49
C THR A 46 -9.03 27.01 3.88
N LYS A 47 -8.87 26.16 4.90
CA LYS A 47 -8.51 26.60 6.26
C LYS A 47 -7.17 27.32 6.29
N ARG A 48 -6.15 26.78 5.60
CA ARG A 48 -4.83 27.41 5.49
C ARG A 48 -4.88 28.76 4.78
N LYS A 49 -5.69 28.90 3.72
CA LYS A 49 -5.90 30.17 3.00
C LYS A 49 -6.55 31.23 3.89
N ARG A 50 -7.50 30.85 4.74
CA ARG A 50 -8.15 31.75 5.71
C ARG A 50 -7.23 32.14 6.88
N GLY A 51 -6.11 31.45 7.05
CA GLY A 51 -5.20 31.66 8.17
C GLY A 51 -5.66 31.00 9.46
N GLY A 52 -4.73 30.92 10.41
CA GLY A 52 -4.93 30.35 11.74
C GLY A 52 -3.67 30.52 12.58
N SER A 53 -3.74 30.18 13.87
CA SER A 53 -2.56 30.20 14.74
C SER A 53 -1.45 29.27 14.21
N GLY A 54 -0.19 29.53 14.58
CA GLY A 54 0.94 28.69 14.18
C GLY A 54 0.73 27.20 14.50
N LYS A 55 0.14 26.88 15.66
CA LYS A 55 -0.21 25.51 16.06
C LYS A 55 -1.26 24.88 15.13
N GLN A 56 -2.29 25.63 14.74
CA GLN A 56 -3.30 25.16 13.79
C GLN A 56 -2.68 24.93 12.40
N MET A 57 -1.83 25.84 11.94
CA MET A 57 -1.15 25.74 10.65
C MET A 57 -0.24 24.51 10.57
N ASP A 58 0.50 24.19 11.64
CA ASP A 58 1.33 22.98 11.72
C ASP A 58 0.47 21.71 11.73
N LYS A 59 -0.62 21.68 12.52
CA LYS A 59 -1.57 20.56 12.54
C LYS A 59 -2.17 20.31 11.16
N TRP A 60 -2.56 21.36 10.45
CA TRP A 60 -3.09 21.27 9.08
C TRP A 60 -2.04 20.79 8.09
N ARG A 61 -0.79 21.26 8.20
CA ARG A 61 0.32 20.79 7.36
C ARG A 61 0.53 19.28 7.51
N LYS A 62 0.65 18.80 8.75
CA LYS A 62 0.82 17.37 9.06
C LYS A 62 -0.33 16.53 8.52
N LYS A 63 -1.58 16.99 8.74
CA LYS A 63 -2.77 16.29 8.24
C LYS A 63 -2.84 16.25 6.71
N ARG A 64 -2.53 17.35 6.01
CA ARG A 64 -2.47 17.38 4.54
C ARG A 64 -1.44 16.37 4.03
N HIS A 65 -0.26 16.33 4.64
CA HIS A 65 0.79 15.39 4.26
C HIS A 65 0.36 13.93 4.42
N GLN A 66 -0.27 13.58 5.55
CA GLN A 66 -0.83 12.23 5.76
C GLN A 66 -1.88 11.84 4.70
N LEU A 67 -2.78 12.76 4.35
CA LEU A 67 -3.79 12.53 3.32
C LEU A 67 -3.17 12.37 1.93
N SER A 68 -2.16 13.18 1.61
CA SER A 68 -1.41 13.04 0.37
C SER A 68 -0.71 11.69 0.29
N ASN A 69 -0.01 11.26 1.34
CA ASN A 69 0.61 9.93 1.39
C ASN A 69 -0.42 8.81 1.23
N LYS A 70 -1.59 8.94 1.88
CA LYS A 70 -2.70 7.97 1.72
C LYS A 70 -3.20 7.91 0.29
N SER A 71 -3.32 9.07 -0.39
CA SER A 71 -3.74 9.12 -1.79
C SER A 71 -2.74 8.45 -2.74
N TYR A 72 -1.44 8.58 -2.46
CA TYR A 72 -0.38 7.91 -3.20
C TYR A 72 -0.42 6.39 -2.97
N ALA A 73 -0.57 5.97 -1.73
CA ALA A 73 -0.64 4.55 -1.37
C ALA A 73 -1.78 3.81 -2.09
N ILE A 74 -2.94 4.47 -2.26
CA ILE A 74 -4.10 3.89 -2.95
C ILE A 74 -4.21 4.29 -4.43
N LYS A 75 -3.15 4.88 -5.01
CA LYS A 75 -3.03 5.25 -6.44
C LYS A 75 -4.16 6.15 -6.97
N CYS A 76 -4.61 7.14 -6.18
CA CYS A 76 -5.69 8.04 -6.57
C CYS A 76 -5.46 8.81 -7.88
N ARG A 77 -4.20 9.00 -8.30
CA ARG A 77 -3.85 9.62 -9.58
C ARG A 77 -4.45 8.89 -10.80
N LYS A 78 -4.68 7.57 -10.69
CA LYS A 78 -5.34 6.78 -11.75
C LYS A 78 -6.79 7.20 -12.02
N HIS A 79 -7.43 7.83 -11.02
CA HIS A 79 -8.81 8.30 -11.11
C HIS A 79 -8.93 9.76 -11.60
N GLY A 80 -7.83 10.36 -12.10
CA GLY A 80 -7.83 11.75 -12.59
C GLY A 80 -7.90 12.82 -11.50
N ILE A 81 -7.82 12.44 -10.22
CA ILE A 81 -7.87 13.36 -9.08
C ILE A 81 -6.46 13.91 -8.82
N ILE A 82 -6.29 15.23 -8.98
CA ILE A 82 -5.06 15.98 -8.71
C ILE A 82 -5.19 16.66 -7.32
N LEU A 83 -4.19 16.52 -6.44
CA LEU A 83 -4.25 16.86 -4.99
C LEU A 83 -3.20 17.88 -4.53
#